data_AF-A0A2N8K9K6-F1
#
_entry.id   AF-A0A2N8K9K6-F1
#
_cell.length_a   1.000
_cell.length_b   1.000
_cell.length_c   1.000
_cell.angle_alpha   90.00
_cell.angle_beta   90.00
_cell.angle_gamma   90.00
#
_symmetry.space_group_name_H-M   'P 1'
#
loop_
_entity.id
_entity.type
_entity.pdbx_description
1 polymer ?
#
loop_
_entity_poly.entity_id
_entity_poly.type
_entity_poly.pdbx_seq_one_letter_code
_entity_poly.pdbx_strand_id
1 'polypeptide(L)'
;MNGAVLGLSSDEIDARFDEISAFAEIGEFIDQPVKTYSSGMMVRLAFAVAINVDPQILVVDEALSVGDELFQRKCFSRIETIRKAGATILFVSHSGGTVVELCDRALLIDTGERLAMGLPKQMVARYQKLLYAPSEKRQSIREEVRRVDKLGEYDALLTDEAFKFNADHDLDAHVSPAAEELADSYDPHLKPTSTIVYESYGAFIEDPGIYSEFGERVNQLTRGKTYHYRYRVRFEQPASNVRFGMLIKTTSGVELGGAASAASNRTSLPFVTGGSVYVVDFAFGCRLNPGVYFLNAGVVGDLNGSETYLHRLIDVAMFRVNSELATLGTGIVDFNCVPKIENVSHECI
;
A
#
# COMPACT_ATOMS: atom_id res chain seq x y z
N MET A 1 27.39 -14.18 -24.77
CA MET A 1 26.82 -13.31 -25.85
C MET A 1 26.18 -12.06 -25.26
N ASN A 2 25.13 -12.15 -24.42
CA ASN A 2 24.48 -10.96 -23.84
C ASN A 2 25.43 -10.07 -23.01
N GLY A 3 26.33 -10.64 -22.22
CA GLY A 3 27.36 -9.86 -21.50
C GLY A 3 28.30 -9.08 -22.41
N ALA A 4 28.70 -9.66 -23.54
CA ALA A 4 29.55 -8.99 -24.54
C ALA A 4 28.80 -7.85 -25.25
N VAL A 5 27.50 -8.02 -25.51
CA VAL A 5 26.63 -6.95 -26.04
C VAL A 5 26.52 -5.78 -25.05
N LEU A 6 26.59 -6.07 -23.75
CA LEU A 6 26.61 -5.07 -22.67
C LEU A 6 28.01 -4.48 -22.40
N GLY A 7 29.02 -4.84 -23.20
CA GLY A 7 30.35 -4.23 -23.16
C GLY A 7 31.38 -4.94 -22.29
N LEU A 8 31.08 -6.13 -21.75
CA LEU A 8 32.05 -6.93 -21.00
C LEU A 8 33.04 -7.64 -21.93
N SER A 9 34.31 -7.69 -21.52
CA SER A 9 35.32 -8.56 -22.12
C SER A 9 35.06 -10.04 -21.79
N SER A 10 35.64 -10.96 -22.56
CA SER A 10 35.50 -12.40 -22.30
C SER A 10 35.97 -12.78 -20.88
N ASP A 11 37.10 -12.22 -20.42
CA ASP A 11 37.64 -12.50 -19.09
C ASP A 11 36.69 -12.02 -17.98
N GLU A 12 36.03 -10.87 -18.17
CA GLU A 12 35.02 -10.37 -17.22
C GLU A 12 33.74 -11.20 -17.24
N ILE A 13 33.34 -11.72 -18.40
CA ILE A 13 32.18 -12.61 -18.52
C ILE A 13 32.46 -13.93 -17.80
N ASP A 14 33.62 -14.52 -18.02
CA ASP A 14 34.01 -15.79 -17.39
C ASP A 14 34.14 -15.64 -15.88
N ALA A 15 34.70 -14.52 -15.40
CA ALA A 15 34.79 -14.23 -13.97
C ALA A 15 33.42 -14.05 -13.28
N ARG A 16 32.39 -13.62 -14.02
CA ARG A 16 31.04 -13.36 -13.50
C ARG A 16 30.05 -14.50 -13.80
N PHE A 17 30.47 -15.52 -14.55
CA PHE A 17 29.58 -16.58 -15.03
C PHE A 17 28.87 -17.32 -13.89
N ASP A 18 29.63 -17.71 -12.86
CA ASP A 18 29.10 -18.46 -11.72
C ASP A 18 28.08 -17.63 -10.93
N GLU A 19 28.33 -16.32 -10.75
CA GLU A 19 27.39 -15.41 -10.09
C GLU A 19 26.11 -15.22 -10.90
N ILE A 20 26.22 -15.07 -12.22
CA ILE A 20 25.06 -14.98 -13.12
C ILE A 20 24.24 -16.27 -13.07
N SER A 21 24.89 -17.43 -13.15
CA SER A 21 24.24 -18.73 -13.12
C SER A 21 23.51 -18.97 -11.79
N ALA A 22 24.21 -18.70 -10.67
CA ALA A 22 23.65 -18.81 -9.33
C ALA A 22 22.50 -17.80 -9.09
N PHE A 23 22.57 -16.62 -9.71
CA PHE A 23 21.48 -15.66 -9.62
C PHE A 23 20.24 -16.13 -10.39
N ALA A 24 20.42 -16.61 -11.63
CA ALA A 24 19.35 -17.00 -12.53
C ALA A 24 18.55 -18.22 -12.06
N GLU A 25 19.15 -19.11 -11.26
CA GLU A 25 18.52 -20.31 -10.70
C GLU A 25 17.85 -21.20 -11.77
N ILE A 26 18.50 -21.31 -12.94
CA ILE A 26 18.01 -22.16 -14.04
C ILE A 26 18.69 -23.55 -14.07
N GLY A 27 19.60 -23.83 -13.14
CA GLY A 27 20.24 -25.14 -12.98
C GLY A 27 20.96 -25.61 -14.24
N GLU A 28 20.86 -26.92 -14.54
CA GLU A 28 21.49 -27.55 -15.71
C GLU A 28 20.96 -27.03 -17.06
N PHE A 29 19.87 -26.26 -17.07
CA PHE A 29 19.40 -25.64 -18.30
C PHE A 29 20.33 -24.54 -18.81
N ILE A 30 21.25 -24.02 -17.99
CA ILE A 30 22.25 -23.02 -18.41
C ILE A 30 23.07 -23.50 -19.63
N ASP A 31 23.32 -24.80 -19.73
CA ASP A 31 24.08 -25.43 -20.83
C ASP A 31 23.20 -25.84 -22.02
N GLN A 32 21.87 -25.66 -21.92
CA GLN A 32 20.93 -25.99 -22.98
C GLN A 32 20.65 -24.78 -23.90
N PRO A 33 20.27 -25.02 -25.17
CA PRO A 33 19.91 -23.94 -26.09
C PRO A 33 18.73 -23.10 -25.57
N VAL A 34 18.84 -21.77 -25.58
CA VAL A 34 17.82 -20.82 -25.06
C VAL A 34 16.41 -21.07 -25.59
N LYS A 35 16.25 -21.63 -26.80
CA LYS A 35 14.94 -22.03 -27.36
C LYS A 35 14.19 -23.07 -26.54
N THR A 36 14.85 -23.79 -25.64
CA THR A 36 14.22 -24.77 -24.73
C THR A 36 13.77 -24.15 -23.42
N TYR A 37 14.08 -22.87 -23.18
CA TYR A 37 13.78 -22.20 -21.92
C TYR A 37 12.30 -21.82 -21.87
N SER A 38 11.70 -21.93 -20.69
CA SER A 38 10.43 -21.27 -20.43
C SER A 38 10.59 -19.75 -20.48
N SER A 39 9.49 -19.02 -20.66
CA SER A 39 9.49 -17.55 -20.60
C SER A 39 10.09 -17.03 -19.28
N GLY A 40 9.80 -17.68 -18.15
CA GLY A 40 10.37 -17.33 -16.85
C GLY A 40 11.89 -17.52 -16.81
N MET A 41 12.41 -18.65 -17.31
CA MET A 41 13.85 -18.92 -17.34
C MET A 41 14.61 -17.91 -18.21
N MET A 42 14.05 -17.54 -19.36
CA MET A 42 14.64 -16.51 -20.21
C MET A 42 14.74 -15.17 -19.48
N VAL A 43 13.68 -14.73 -18.80
CA VAL A 43 13.68 -13.46 -18.08
C VAL A 43 14.60 -13.50 -16.87
N ARG A 44 14.65 -14.63 -16.13
CA ARG A 44 15.60 -14.82 -15.02
C ARG A 44 17.04 -14.66 -15.46
N LEU A 45 17.43 -15.33 -16.55
CA LEU A 45 18.78 -15.23 -17.09
C LEU A 45 19.08 -13.84 -17.65
N ALA A 46 18.14 -13.22 -18.36
CA ALA A 46 18.30 -11.86 -18.87
C ALA A 46 18.53 -10.85 -17.74
N PHE A 47 17.73 -10.95 -16.67
CA PHE A 47 17.88 -10.11 -15.49
C PHE A 47 19.20 -10.38 -14.79
N ALA A 48 19.56 -11.65 -14.55
CA ALA A 48 20.80 -12.07 -13.92
C ALA A 48 22.04 -11.52 -14.63
N VAL A 49 22.03 -11.53 -15.97
CA VAL A 49 23.12 -10.92 -16.75
C VAL A 49 23.13 -9.40 -16.51
N ALA A 50 22.00 -8.71 -16.67
CA ALA A 50 21.92 -7.25 -16.59
C ALA A 50 22.38 -6.65 -15.24
N ILE A 51 22.05 -7.30 -14.12
CA ILE A 51 22.43 -6.83 -12.77
C ILE A 51 23.88 -7.12 -12.38
N ASN A 52 24.56 -7.98 -13.15
CA ASN A 52 25.94 -8.38 -12.93
C ASN A 52 26.90 -7.63 -13.87
N VAL A 53 26.48 -6.51 -14.48
CA VAL A 53 27.33 -5.65 -15.31
C VAL A 53 27.75 -4.35 -14.60
N ASP A 54 27.46 -4.21 -13.30
CA ASP A 54 27.76 -3.01 -12.48
C ASP A 54 27.43 -1.67 -13.17
N PRO A 55 26.17 -1.46 -13.59
CA PRO A 55 25.80 -0.32 -14.41
C PRO A 55 25.87 1.01 -13.65
N GLN A 56 26.31 2.07 -14.31
CA GLN A 56 26.16 3.45 -13.80
C GLN A 56 24.70 3.93 -13.86
N ILE A 57 23.96 3.48 -14.90
CA ILE A 57 22.54 3.75 -15.10
C ILE A 57 21.85 2.42 -15.41
N LEU A 58 20.92 2.02 -14.56
CA LEU A 58 20.10 0.82 -14.73
C LEU A 58 18.67 1.21 -15.12
N VAL A 59 18.19 0.72 -16.27
CA VAL A 59 16.80 0.90 -16.69
C VAL A 59 16.04 -0.41 -16.50
N VAL A 60 14.94 -0.35 -15.76
CA VAL A 60 14.10 -1.51 -15.47
C VAL A 60 12.67 -1.21 -15.91
N ASP A 61 12.22 -1.89 -16.95
CA ASP A 61 10.89 -1.70 -17.56
C ASP A 61 10.00 -2.92 -17.34
N GLU A 62 9.09 -2.84 -16.36
CA GLU A 62 8.12 -3.88 -15.97
C GLU A 62 8.70 -5.31 -15.72
N ALA A 63 10.01 -5.45 -15.72
CA ALA A 63 10.70 -6.74 -15.69
C ALA A 63 10.67 -7.41 -14.31
N LEU A 64 10.33 -6.67 -13.25
CA LEU A 64 10.27 -7.19 -11.89
C LEU A 64 8.99 -7.97 -11.59
N SER A 65 7.97 -7.86 -12.44
CA SER A 65 6.72 -8.61 -12.28
C SER A 65 6.82 -10.05 -12.78
N VAL A 66 8.01 -10.46 -13.28
CA VAL A 66 8.23 -11.75 -13.93
C VAL A 66 9.03 -12.69 -13.02
N GLY A 67 8.49 -13.87 -12.74
CA GLY A 67 9.07 -14.84 -11.80
C GLY A 67 8.21 -15.04 -10.54
N ASP A 68 8.60 -15.97 -9.69
CA ASP A 68 7.97 -16.20 -8.38
C ASP A 68 8.37 -15.12 -7.36
N GLU A 69 7.63 -15.04 -6.24
CA GLU A 69 7.84 -14.05 -5.18
C GLU A 69 9.27 -14.08 -4.61
N LEU A 70 9.88 -15.27 -4.52
CA LEU A 70 11.25 -15.43 -4.05
C LEU A 70 12.26 -14.77 -4.98
N PHE A 71 12.13 -14.99 -6.29
CA PHE A 71 12.98 -14.36 -7.30
C PHE A 71 12.78 -12.83 -7.32
N GLN A 72 11.54 -12.35 -7.19
CA GLN A 72 11.26 -10.91 -7.11
C GLN A 72 11.97 -10.24 -5.92
N ARG A 73 11.92 -10.85 -4.72
CA ARG A 73 12.64 -10.36 -3.54
C ARG A 73 14.15 -10.32 -3.77
N LYS A 74 14.71 -11.31 -4.46
CA LYS A 74 16.14 -11.35 -4.84
C LYS A 74 16.49 -10.20 -5.77
N CYS A 75 15.65 -9.93 -6.76
CA CYS A 75 15.80 -8.79 -7.67
C CYS A 75 15.76 -7.45 -6.94
N PHE A 76 14.81 -7.27 -6.00
CA PHE A 76 14.71 -6.05 -5.20
C PHE A 76 15.96 -5.82 -4.34
N SER A 77 16.44 -6.86 -3.64
CA SER A 77 17.66 -6.78 -2.83
C SER A 77 18.89 -6.39 -3.65
N ARG A 78 19.01 -6.91 -4.87
CA ARG A 78 20.11 -6.54 -5.77
C ARG A 78 19.99 -5.10 -6.28
N ILE A 79 18.80 -4.67 -6.67
CA ILE A 79 18.52 -3.29 -7.07
C ILE A 79 18.90 -2.31 -5.96
N GLU A 80 18.55 -2.61 -4.71
CA GLU A 80 18.96 -1.84 -3.54
C GLU A 80 20.48 -1.78 -3.36
N THR A 81 21.18 -2.89 -3.59
CA THR A 81 22.63 -2.94 -3.52
C THR A 81 23.27 -2.05 -4.60
N ILE A 82 22.76 -2.11 -5.83
CA ILE A 82 23.19 -1.26 -6.96
C ILE A 82 22.93 0.22 -6.66
N ARG A 83 21.77 0.55 -6.09
CA ARG A 83 21.43 1.92 -5.65
C ARG A 83 22.40 2.42 -4.59
N LYS A 84 22.67 1.61 -3.56
CA LYS A 84 23.62 1.94 -2.47
C LYS A 84 25.05 2.12 -2.96
N ALA A 85 25.43 1.43 -4.04
CA ALA A 85 26.73 1.61 -4.71
C ALA A 85 26.82 2.93 -5.51
N GLY A 86 25.74 3.73 -5.58
CA GLY A 86 25.72 5.04 -6.22
C GLY A 86 25.22 5.04 -7.67
N ALA A 87 24.72 3.91 -8.18
CA ALA A 87 24.14 3.86 -9.51
C ALA A 87 22.77 4.56 -9.58
N THR A 88 22.46 5.16 -10.74
CA THR A 88 21.14 5.74 -11.00
C THR A 88 20.21 4.67 -11.54
N ILE A 89 18.99 4.58 -10.99
CA ILE A 89 18.00 3.58 -11.41
C ILE A 89 16.78 4.29 -11.99
N LEU A 90 16.47 4.03 -13.25
CA LEU A 90 15.22 4.41 -13.88
C LEU A 90 14.27 3.23 -13.84
N PHE A 91 13.24 3.36 -13.00
CA PHE A 91 12.26 2.30 -12.75
C PHE A 91 10.92 2.65 -13.39
N VAL A 92 10.36 1.73 -14.19
CA VAL A 92 9.04 1.86 -14.83
C VAL A 92 8.14 0.73 -14.32
N SER A 93 6.98 1.09 -13.77
CA SER A 93 6.00 0.14 -13.25
C SER A 93 4.60 0.75 -13.19
N HIS A 94 3.58 -0.08 -13.35
CA HIS A 94 2.18 0.25 -13.04
C HIS A 94 1.82 -0.02 -11.57
N SER A 95 2.71 -0.65 -10.78
CA SER A 95 2.50 -0.89 -9.35
C SER A 95 2.88 0.34 -8.54
N GLY A 96 1.87 1.10 -8.10
CA GLY A 96 2.09 2.29 -7.27
C GLY A 96 2.82 1.99 -5.94
N GLY A 97 2.60 0.82 -5.34
CA GLY A 97 3.28 0.40 -4.12
C GLY A 97 4.78 0.25 -4.33
N THR A 98 5.18 -0.44 -5.40
CA THR A 98 6.58 -0.66 -5.75
C THR A 98 7.30 0.65 -6.10
N VAL A 99 6.61 1.58 -6.77
CA VAL A 99 7.16 2.93 -7.05
C VAL A 99 7.40 3.72 -5.75
N VAL A 100 6.51 3.62 -4.77
CA VAL A 100 6.68 4.29 -3.47
C VAL A 100 7.82 3.69 -2.65
N GLU A 101 8.02 2.38 -2.74
CA GLU A 101 9.05 1.66 -1.99
C GLU A 101 10.46 1.89 -2.54
N LEU A 102 10.62 1.87 -3.87
CA LEU A 102 11.94 1.82 -4.50
C LEU A 102 12.47 3.17 -5.00
N CYS A 103 11.60 4.12 -5.30
CA CYS A 103 12.00 5.37 -5.95
C CYS A 103 12.17 6.50 -4.94
N ASP A 104 13.20 7.33 -5.13
CA ASP A 104 13.35 8.59 -4.37
C ASP A 104 12.48 9.71 -4.97
N ARG A 105 12.24 9.63 -6.28
CA ARG A 105 11.46 10.58 -7.09
C ARG A 105 10.69 9.81 -8.16
N ALA A 106 9.52 10.31 -8.55
CA ALA A 106 8.72 9.73 -9.61
C ALA A 106 8.37 10.77 -10.68
N LEU A 107 8.18 10.29 -11.90
CA LEU A 107 7.80 11.06 -13.08
C LEU A 107 6.46 10.54 -13.61
N LEU A 108 5.48 11.43 -13.73
CA LEU A 108 4.18 11.12 -14.30
C LEU A 108 4.12 11.57 -15.76
N ILE A 109 3.85 10.61 -16.66
CA ILE A 109 3.71 10.82 -18.10
C ILE A 109 2.30 10.42 -18.55
N ASP A 110 1.68 11.19 -19.43
CA ASP A 110 0.42 10.84 -20.11
C ASP A 110 0.51 11.26 -21.58
N THR A 111 0.14 10.36 -22.50
CA THR A 111 0.17 10.58 -23.97
C THR A 111 1.45 11.28 -24.48
N GLY A 112 2.62 10.79 -24.03
CA GLY A 112 3.93 11.28 -24.45
C GLY A 112 4.38 12.59 -23.79
N GLU A 113 3.58 13.15 -22.88
CA GLU A 113 3.89 14.40 -22.22
C GLU A 113 4.20 14.22 -20.74
N ARG A 114 5.25 14.91 -20.26
CA ARG A 114 5.49 15.07 -18.83
C ARG A 114 4.37 15.90 -18.21
N LEU A 115 3.69 15.33 -17.21
CA LEU A 115 2.65 16.01 -16.45
C LEU A 115 3.19 16.60 -15.15
N ALA A 116 3.93 15.79 -14.38
CA ALA A 116 4.51 16.23 -13.11
C ALA A 116 5.70 15.36 -12.70
N MET A 117 6.55 15.88 -11.82
CA MET A 117 7.63 15.13 -11.18
C MET A 117 7.73 15.52 -9.70
N GLY A 118 7.97 14.55 -8.82
CA GLY A 118 8.08 14.84 -7.38
C GLY A 118 8.21 13.59 -6.54
N LEU A 119 7.78 13.67 -5.28
CA LEU A 119 7.79 12.51 -4.38
C LEU A 119 6.90 11.39 -4.94
N PRO A 120 7.35 10.12 -4.87
CA PRO A 120 6.62 8.97 -5.40
C PRO A 120 5.16 8.91 -4.98
N LYS A 121 4.89 9.07 -3.68
CA LYS A 121 3.53 9.02 -3.12
C LYS A 121 2.60 10.05 -3.77
N GLN A 122 3.09 11.26 -4.04
CA GLN A 122 2.29 12.32 -4.67
C GLN A 122 2.04 12.01 -6.14
N MET A 123 3.05 11.50 -6.86
CA MET A 123 2.90 11.14 -8.27
C MET A 123 1.97 9.95 -8.46
N VAL A 124 2.03 8.94 -7.59
CA VAL A 124 1.13 7.79 -7.59
C VAL A 124 -0.32 8.23 -7.33
N ALA A 125 -0.55 9.14 -6.39
CA ALA A 125 -1.88 9.70 -6.16
C ALA A 125 -2.44 10.43 -7.41
N ARG A 126 -1.61 11.21 -8.10
CA ARG A 126 -1.99 11.90 -9.35
C ARG A 126 -2.21 10.92 -10.51
N TYR A 127 -1.38 9.90 -10.62
CA TYR A 127 -1.53 8.81 -11.58
C TYR A 127 -2.89 8.11 -11.40
N GLN A 128 -3.23 7.73 -10.17
CA GLN A 128 -4.52 7.11 -9.85
C GLN A 128 -5.69 8.04 -10.17
N LYS A 129 -5.58 9.34 -9.83
CA LYS A 129 -6.60 10.36 -10.18
C LYS A 129 -6.85 10.42 -11.69
N LEU A 130 -5.81 10.33 -12.52
CA LEU A 130 -5.92 10.32 -13.98
C LEU A 130 -6.44 8.99 -14.54
N LEU A 131 -5.99 7.87 -13.97
CA LEU A 131 -6.40 6.53 -14.41
C LEU A 131 -7.91 6.32 -14.24
N TYR A 132 -8.48 6.80 -13.12
CA TYR A 132 -9.88 6.64 -12.79
C TYR A 132 -10.74 7.88 -13.12
N ALA A 133 -10.19 8.87 -13.82
CA ALA A 133 -10.96 10.05 -14.26
C ALA A 133 -11.97 9.68 -15.37
N PRO A 134 -13.23 10.13 -15.28
CA PRO A 134 -14.16 10.10 -16.42
C PRO A 134 -13.55 10.81 -17.63
N SER A 135 -13.82 10.32 -18.84
CA SER A 135 -13.27 10.87 -20.09
C SER A 135 -13.44 12.38 -20.23
N GLU A 136 -14.60 12.90 -19.79
CA GLU A 136 -14.94 14.33 -19.79
C GLU A 136 -14.10 15.18 -18.82
N LYS A 137 -13.62 14.60 -17.71
CA LYS A 137 -12.82 15.29 -16.68
C LYS A 137 -11.31 15.02 -16.79
N ARG A 138 -10.90 14.10 -17.65
CA ARG A 138 -9.49 13.71 -17.80
C ARG A 138 -8.62 14.90 -18.22
N GLN A 139 -9.11 15.74 -19.13
CA GLN A 139 -8.38 16.92 -19.61
C GLN A 139 -8.19 17.97 -18.51
N SER A 140 -9.22 18.26 -17.72
CA SER A 140 -9.12 19.26 -16.65
C SER A 140 -8.19 18.81 -15.52
N ILE A 141 -8.21 17.53 -15.16
CA ILE A 141 -7.28 16.94 -14.17
C ILE A 141 -5.84 16.97 -14.70
N ARG A 142 -5.63 16.68 -15.99
CA ARG A 142 -4.31 16.76 -16.63
C ARG A 142 -3.74 18.17 -16.57
N GLU A 143 -4.56 19.18 -16.82
CA GLU A 143 -4.17 20.59 -16.73
C GLU A 143 -3.91 21.03 -15.28
N GLU A 144 -4.70 20.57 -14.33
CA GLU A 144 -4.50 20.80 -12.90
C GLU A 144 -3.14 20.26 -12.45
N VAL A 145 -2.84 18.99 -12.76
CA VAL A 145 -1.56 18.34 -12.41
C VAL A 145 -0.37 19.12 -12.99
N ARG A 146 -0.47 19.57 -14.25
CA ARG A 146 0.56 20.37 -14.91
C ARG A 146 0.73 21.75 -14.30
N ARG A 147 -0.37 22.39 -13.88
CA ARG A 147 -0.34 23.72 -13.26
C ARG A 147 0.35 23.67 -11.91
N VAL A 148 0.01 22.68 -11.08
CA VAL A 148 0.64 22.46 -9.77
C VAL A 148 2.14 22.17 -9.93
N ASP A 149 2.55 21.42 -10.96
CA ASP A 149 3.97 21.20 -11.24
C ASP A 149 4.73 22.48 -11.62
N LYS A 150 4.12 23.36 -12.44
CA LYS A 150 4.73 24.61 -12.91
C LYS A 150 4.84 25.70 -11.85
N LEU A 151 3.92 25.73 -10.88
CA LEU A 151 3.91 26.74 -9.83
C LEU A 151 5.00 26.50 -8.77
N GLY A 152 5.68 25.36 -8.79
CA GLY A 152 6.69 25.05 -7.78
C GLY A 152 6.15 25.02 -6.36
N GLU A 153 4.81 24.92 -6.20
CA GLU A 153 4.12 24.77 -4.92
C GLU A 153 4.39 23.35 -4.37
N TYR A 154 5.65 23.11 -4.01
CA TYR A 154 6.10 21.91 -3.34
C TYR A 154 6.70 22.21 -1.96
N ASP A 155 6.74 23.49 -1.55
CA ASP A 155 7.37 23.91 -0.28
C ASP A 155 6.42 24.63 0.70
N ALA A 156 5.21 25.03 0.29
CA ALA A 156 4.34 25.87 1.13
C ALA A 156 3.28 25.13 1.98
N LEU A 157 3.21 23.80 1.91
CA LEU A 157 2.40 22.96 2.83
C LEU A 157 3.26 22.01 3.69
N LEU A 158 4.58 22.18 3.62
CA LEU A 158 5.58 21.56 4.49
C LEU A 158 6.69 22.57 4.83
N THR A 159 6.34 23.84 5.08
CA THR A 159 7.27 24.74 5.78
C THR A 159 7.21 24.41 7.26
N ASP A 160 8.40 24.26 7.83
CA ASP A 160 8.79 23.87 9.20
C ASP A 160 8.15 24.63 10.39
N GLU A 161 7.04 25.35 10.21
CA GLU A 161 6.41 26.12 11.29
C GLU A 161 5.61 25.27 12.28
N ALA A 162 5.31 24.00 11.96
CA ALA A 162 4.68 23.07 12.91
C ALA A 162 5.67 22.21 13.71
N PHE A 163 6.99 22.28 13.42
CA PHE A 163 8.02 21.43 14.06
C PHE A 163 8.93 22.18 15.05
N LYS A 164 8.66 23.46 15.33
CA LYS A 164 9.36 24.23 16.37
C LYS A 164 8.46 24.48 17.57
N PHE A 165 8.40 23.52 18.48
CA PHE A 165 8.21 23.84 19.90
C PHE A 165 9.23 23.05 20.75
N ASN A 166 10.27 23.79 21.14
CA ASN A 166 11.19 23.61 22.26
C ASN A 166 12.07 22.35 22.31
N ALA A 167 13.13 22.35 21.50
CA ALA A 167 14.40 21.74 21.87
C ALA A 167 15.27 22.82 22.55
N ASP A 168 14.99 23.08 23.82
CA ASP A 168 15.91 23.71 24.79
C ASP A 168 15.18 23.73 26.14
N HIS A 169 15.20 22.59 26.83
CA HIS A 169 15.12 22.57 28.28
C HIS A 169 15.96 21.41 28.79
N ASP A 170 16.74 21.74 29.82
CA ASP A 170 17.81 20.98 30.43
C ASP A 170 17.57 19.48 30.64
N LEU A 171 18.67 18.75 30.51
CA LEU A 171 18.91 17.48 31.19
C LEU A 171 18.62 17.67 32.68
N ASP A 172 17.84 16.75 33.26
CA ASP A 172 17.37 16.69 34.65
C ASP A 172 16.07 17.45 34.96
N ALA A 173 14.92 16.77 34.81
CA ALA A 173 13.76 17.01 35.66
C ALA A 173 12.82 15.80 35.72
N HIS A 174 12.68 15.29 36.94
CA HIS A 174 11.71 14.33 37.46
C HIS A 174 10.46 14.00 36.62
N VAL A 175 10.29 12.70 36.37
CA VAL A 175 9.02 12.06 36.02
C VAL A 175 7.94 12.45 37.04
N SER A 176 6.88 13.09 36.57
CA SER A 176 5.61 13.19 37.28
C SER A 176 4.52 12.47 36.48
N PRO A 177 3.71 11.59 37.11
CA PRO A 177 2.78 10.70 36.42
C PRO A 177 1.40 11.34 36.25
N ALA A 178 1.08 11.78 35.04
CA ALA A 178 -0.31 11.93 34.59
C ALA A 178 -0.31 12.06 33.06
N ALA A 179 -0.29 10.93 32.36
CA ALA A 179 -0.71 10.90 30.96
C ALA A 179 -2.24 11.11 30.97
N GLU A 180 -2.70 12.29 30.56
CA GLU A 180 -4.11 12.46 30.17
C GLU A 180 -4.40 11.45 29.06
N GLU A 181 -5.26 10.48 29.34
CA GLU A 181 -5.75 9.54 28.32
C GLU A 181 -6.39 10.37 27.20
N LEU A 182 -5.77 10.35 26.01
CA LEU A 182 -6.38 10.95 24.82
C LEU A 182 -7.71 10.23 24.56
N ALA A 183 -8.81 10.94 24.81
CA ALA A 183 -10.15 10.36 24.73
C ALA A 183 -10.58 10.13 23.27
N ASP A 184 -11.42 9.11 23.07
CA ASP A 184 -12.09 8.89 21.79
C ASP A 184 -13.00 10.09 21.49
N SER A 185 -13.02 10.53 20.23
CA SER A 185 -13.83 11.68 19.85
C SER A 185 -14.29 11.62 18.39
N TYR A 186 -15.22 12.51 18.04
CA TYR A 186 -15.70 12.69 16.68
C TYR A 186 -15.35 14.09 16.17
N ASP A 187 -14.54 14.15 15.14
CA ASP A 187 -14.26 15.35 14.37
C ASP A 187 -15.11 15.39 13.08
N PRO A 188 -16.08 16.30 12.96
CA PRO A 188 -16.91 16.43 11.76
C PRO A 188 -16.14 16.90 10.51
N HIS A 189 -14.90 17.38 10.66
CA HIS A 189 -14.02 17.80 9.56
C HIS A 189 -13.11 16.68 9.06
N LEU A 190 -12.93 15.60 9.83
CA LEU A 190 -12.19 14.43 9.41
C LEU A 190 -13.04 13.53 8.50
N LYS A 191 -13.16 13.96 7.25
CA LYS A 191 -13.98 13.30 6.22
C LYS A 191 -13.14 12.93 4.99
N PRO A 192 -13.45 11.81 4.34
CA PRO A 192 -12.79 11.41 3.10
C PRO A 192 -13.13 12.37 1.95
N THR A 193 -12.12 12.80 1.20
CA THR A 193 -12.28 13.52 -0.08
C THR A 193 -12.09 12.62 -1.30
N SER A 194 -11.65 11.37 -1.07
CA SER A 194 -11.33 10.37 -2.09
C SER A 194 -12.40 9.28 -2.22
N THR A 195 -13.59 9.47 -1.65
CA THR A 195 -14.65 8.45 -1.68
C THR A 195 -15.04 8.11 -3.12
N ILE A 196 -14.96 6.82 -3.45
CA ILE A 196 -15.42 6.27 -4.74
C ILE A 196 -16.58 5.33 -4.46
N VAL A 197 -17.70 5.60 -5.11
CA VAL A 197 -18.90 4.75 -5.08
C VAL A 197 -19.00 4.06 -6.44
N TYR A 198 -18.94 2.74 -6.45
CA TYR A 198 -19.16 1.95 -7.66
C TYR A 198 -20.64 1.81 -7.95
N GLU A 199 -20.98 1.45 -9.19
CA GLU A 199 -22.35 1.15 -9.59
C GLU A 199 -22.96 0.09 -8.66
N SER A 200 -24.23 0.28 -8.32
CA SER A 200 -25.01 -0.66 -7.52
C SER A 200 -25.78 -1.60 -8.44
N TYR A 201 -25.80 -2.88 -8.08
CA TYR A 201 -26.60 -3.93 -8.70
C TYR A 201 -27.69 -4.40 -7.72
N GLY A 202 -28.52 -3.46 -7.24
CA GLY A 202 -29.70 -3.76 -6.42
C GLY A 202 -29.45 -3.81 -4.91
N ALA A 203 -28.25 -3.45 -4.45
CA ALA A 203 -27.91 -3.27 -3.03
C ALA A 203 -27.30 -1.89 -2.79
N PHE A 204 -27.65 -1.22 -1.69
CA PHE A 204 -27.21 0.14 -1.39
C PHE A 204 -26.63 0.18 0.02
N ILE A 205 -25.38 0.64 0.15
CA ILE A 205 -24.69 0.80 1.43
C ILE A 205 -24.96 2.23 1.87
N GLU A 206 -25.38 2.38 3.11
CA GLU A 206 -25.84 3.63 3.71
C GLU A 206 -25.19 3.82 5.08
N ASP A 207 -24.89 5.09 5.41
CA ASP A 207 -24.37 5.55 6.71
C ASP A 207 -23.23 4.70 7.33
N PRO A 208 -22.08 4.54 6.64
CA PRO A 208 -20.91 3.94 7.25
C PRO A 208 -20.32 4.82 8.35
N GLY A 209 -19.92 4.20 9.45
CA GLY A 209 -19.32 4.89 10.59
C GLY A 209 -18.62 3.95 11.55
N ILE A 210 -17.70 4.51 12.33
CA ILE A 210 -17.06 3.81 13.45
C ILE A 210 -17.77 4.24 14.73
N TYR A 211 -18.00 3.28 15.61
CA TYR A 211 -18.66 3.46 16.89
C TYR A 211 -17.79 2.90 18.01
N SER A 212 -17.79 3.57 19.17
CA SER A 212 -17.16 3.07 20.40
C SER A 212 -17.91 1.85 20.94
N GLU A 213 -17.32 1.17 21.91
CA GLU A 213 -17.99 0.07 22.65
C GLU A 213 -19.29 0.52 23.33
N PHE A 214 -19.41 1.82 23.64
CA PHE A 214 -20.62 2.43 24.20
C PHE A 214 -21.64 2.89 23.15
N GLY A 215 -21.35 2.68 21.86
CA GLY A 215 -22.24 3.01 20.75
C GLY A 215 -22.18 4.46 20.26
N GLU A 216 -21.22 5.25 20.72
CA GLU A 216 -21.03 6.63 20.27
C GLU A 216 -20.26 6.66 18.95
N ARG A 217 -20.68 7.48 17.98
CA ARG A 217 -19.95 7.62 16.71
C ARG A 217 -18.62 8.33 16.96
N VAL A 218 -17.52 7.77 16.49
CA VAL A 218 -16.15 8.28 16.67
C VAL A 218 -15.37 8.20 15.36
N ASN A 219 -14.34 9.03 15.21
CA ASN A 219 -13.35 8.92 14.14
C ASN A 219 -11.94 9.37 14.58
N GLN A 220 -11.77 9.73 15.85
CA GLN A 220 -10.47 9.78 16.52
C GLN A 220 -10.43 8.64 17.54
N LEU A 221 -9.55 7.69 17.29
CA LEU A 221 -9.47 6.43 18.00
C LEU A 221 -8.21 6.39 18.86
N THR A 222 -8.33 5.71 19.98
CA THR A 222 -7.24 5.32 20.87
C THR A 222 -6.77 3.92 20.52
N ARG A 223 -5.45 3.71 20.48
CA ARG A 223 -4.88 2.39 20.25
C ARG A 223 -5.19 1.46 21.43
N GLY A 224 -5.31 0.17 21.15
CA GLY A 224 -5.60 -0.86 22.15
C GLY A 224 -7.09 -1.06 22.47
N LYS A 225 -7.97 -0.11 22.13
CA LYS A 225 -9.42 -0.23 22.31
C LYS A 225 -10.10 -1.00 21.17
N THR A 226 -11.32 -1.47 21.43
CA THR A 226 -12.20 -2.12 20.44
C THR A 226 -13.23 -1.13 19.90
N TYR A 227 -13.47 -1.18 18.59
CA TYR A 227 -14.46 -0.36 17.92
C TYR A 227 -15.33 -1.18 16.98
N HIS A 228 -16.45 -0.59 16.58
CA HIS A 228 -17.44 -1.20 15.69
C HIS A 228 -17.52 -0.40 14.39
N TYR A 229 -17.15 -1.01 13.28
CA TYR A 229 -17.44 -0.45 11.97
C TYR A 229 -18.80 -0.93 11.49
N ARG A 230 -19.75 0.01 11.39
CA ARG A 230 -21.15 -0.28 11.10
C ARG A 230 -21.62 0.45 9.86
N TYR A 231 -22.45 -0.20 9.06
CA TYR A 231 -23.17 0.40 7.94
C TYR A 231 -24.50 -0.32 7.70
N ARG A 232 -25.43 0.35 7.03
CA ARG A 232 -26.72 -0.24 6.61
C ARG A 232 -26.63 -0.70 5.17
N VAL A 233 -27.32 -1.79 4.84
CA VAL A 233 -27.46 -2.27 3.46
C VAL A 233 -28.93 -2.43 3.14
N ARG A 234 -29.43 -1.68 2.17
CA ARG A 234 -30.78 -1.78 1.63
C ARG A 234 -30.76 -2.53 0.31
N PHE A 235 -31.55 -3.59 0.20
CA PHE A 235 -31.71 -4.35 -1.03
C PHE A 235 -32.97 -3.89 -1.75
N GLU A 236 -32.88 -3.49 -3.00
CA GLU A 236 -34.05 -3.23 -3.86
C GLU A 236 -34.46 -4.48 -4.64
N GLN A 237 -33.47 -5.31 -4.97
CA GLN A 237 -33.67 -6.57 -5.70
C GLN A 237 -33.26 -7.75 -4.81
N PRO A 238 -33.86 -8.94 -5.00
CA PRO A 238 -33.42 -10.14 -4.32
C PRO A 238 -31.98 -10.52 -4.75
N ALA A 239 -31.23 -11.10 -3.83
CA ALA A 239 -29.85 -11.53 -4.08
C ALA A 239 -29.56 -12.88 -3.38
N SER A 240 -28.65 -13.68 -3.95
CA SER A 240 -28.20 -14.94 -3.35
C SER A 240 -26.72 -14.89 -2.98
N ASN A 241 -26.34 -15.78 -2.07
CA ASN A 241 -24.98 -15.95 -1.57
C ASN A 241 -24.34 -14.62 -1.08
N VAL A 242 -25.11 -13.84 -0.34
CA VAL A 242 -24.75 -12.48 0.04
C VAL A 242 -23.72 -12.46 1.17
N ARG A 243 -22.66 -11.69 0.97
CA ARG A 243 -21.60 -11.43 1.96
C ARG A 243 -21.34 -9.93 2.07
N PHE A 244 -21.02 -9.50 3.28
CA PHE A 244 -20.66 -8.12 3.57
C PHE A 244 -19.16 -8.05 3.87
N GLY A 245 -18.50 -6.96 3.50
CA GLY A 245 -17.06 -6.81 3.69
C GLY A 245 -16.66 -5.44 4.18
N MET A 246 -15.62 -5.42 5.01
CA MET A 246 -14.89 -4.23 5.41
C MET A 246 -13.40 -4.38 5.11
N LEU A 247 -12.73 -3.25 4.87
CA LEU A 247 -11.28 -3.21 4.69
C LEU A 247 -10.73 -1.90 5.22
N ILE A 248 -9.71 -1.97 6.07
CA ILE A 248 -8.91 -0.84 6.53
C ILE A 248 -7.69 -0.71 5.61
N LYS A 249 -7.38 0.52 5.21
CA LYS A 249 -6.19 0.82 4.43
C LYS A 249 -5.56 2.15 4.84
N THR A 250 -4.31 2.33 4.44
CA THR A 250 -3.58 3.59 4.61
C THR A 250 -4.04 4.67 3.63
N THR A 251 -3.59 5.91 3.86
CA THR A 251 -3.79 7.01 2.91
C THR A 251 -3.11 6.82 1.56
N SER A 252 -2.11 5.94 1.45
CA SER A 252 -1.48 5.57 0.16
C SER A 252 -2.19 4.42 -0.55
N GLY A 253 -3.25 3.86 0.03
CA GLY A 253 -4.00 2.75 -0.55
C GLY A 253 -3.48 1.35 -0.19
N VAL A 254 -2.44 1.25 0.65
CA VAL A 254 -1.97 -0.05 1.17
C VAL A 254 -3.04 -0.67 2.06
N GLU A 255 -3.52 -1.85 1.68
CA GLU A 255 -4.49 -2.63 2.44
C GLU A 255 -3.85 -3.18 3.71
N LEU A 256 -4.43 -2.90 4.87
CA LEU A 256 -3.87 -3.30 6.17
C LEU A 256 -4.56 -4.53 6.74
N GLY A 257 -5.87 -4.64 6.55
CA GLY A 257 -6.65 -5.74 7.08
C GLY A 257 -8.13 -5.51 6.93
N GLY A 258 -8.90 -6.59 6.81
CA GLY A 258 -10.32 -6.55 6.55
C GLY A 258 -11.01 -7.82 7.02
N ALA A 259 -12.33 -7.83 6.91
CA ALA A 259 -13.14 -8.98 7.25
C ALA A 259 -14.32 -9.09 6.28
N ALA A 260 -14.73 -10.32 6.02
CA ALA A 260 -16.01 -10.61 5.37
C ALA A 260 -16.94 -11.27 6.38
N SER A 261 -18.25 -11.08 6.23
CA SER A 261 -19.26 -11.69 7.09
C SER A 261 -19.34 -13.22 6.93
N ALA A 262 -18.71 -13.77 5.89
CA ALA A 262 -18.62 -15.21 5.64
C ALA A 262 -17.38 -15.57 4.81
N ALA A 263 -16.77 -16.72 5.13
CA ALA A 263 -15.58 -17.24 4.45
C ALA A 263 -15.87 -17.83 3.06
N SER A 264 -17.12 -18.25 2.79
CA SER A 264 -17.52 -18.84 1.50
C SER A 264 -19.02 -18.68 1.26
N ASN A 265 -19.49 -19.01 0.06
CA ASN A 265 -20.92 -18.99 -0.26
C ASN A 265 -21.72 -19.95 0.63
N ARG A 266 -21.12 -21.06 1.09
CA ARG A 266 -21.79 -22.02 2.00
C ARG A 266 -22.12 -21.43 3.37
N THR A 267 -21.37 -20.41 3.80
CA THR A 267 -21.55 -19.73 5.08
C THR A 267 -22.09 -18.31 4.92
N SER A 268 -22.41 -17.92 3.69
CA SER A 268 -23.03 -16.63 3.35
C SER A 268 -24.53 -16.63 3.66
N LEU A 269 -25.17 -15.47 3.52
CA LEU A 269 -26.63 -15.42 3.50
C LEU A 269 -27.11 -16.06 2.19
N PRO A 270 -27.78 -17.21 2.23
CA PRO A 270 -28.10 -17.95 1.01
C PRO A 270 -29.03 -17.18 0.10
N PHE A 271 -29.95 -16.40 0.68
CA PHE A 271 -30.90 -15.58 -0.04
C PHE A 271 -31.33 -14.36 0.78
N VAL A 272 -31.45 -13.22 0.10
CA VAL A 272 -31.93 -11.96 0.63
C VAL A 272 -33.11 -11.50 -0.22
N THR A 273 -34.20 -11.12 0.42
CA THR A 273 -35.41 -10.62 -0.26
C THR A 273 -35.26 -9.15 -0.64
N GLY A 274 -35.72 -8.75 -1.83
CA GLY A 274 -35.83 -7.34 -2.20
C GLY A 274 -36.72 -6.56 -1.23
N GLY A 275 -36.36 -5.33 -0.92
CA GLY A 275 -36.99 -4.46 0.09
C GLY A 275 -36.44 -4.62 1.51
N SER A 276 -35.57 -5.60 1.76
CA SER A 276 -34.98 -5.83 3.08
C SER A 276 -33.86 -4.83 3.40
N VAL A 277 -33.63 -4.61 4.69
CA VAL A 277 -32.54 -3.77 5.20
C VAL A 277 -31.78 -4.51 6.28
N TYR A 278 -30.46 -4.55 6.15
CA TYR A 278 -29.55 -5.16 7.12
C TYR A 278 -28.69 -4.09 7.78
N VAL A 279 -28.36 -4.29 9.05
CA VAL A 279 -27.30 -3.57 9.74
C VAL A 279 -26.11 -4.51 9.83
N VAL A 280 -24.99 -4.10 9.25
CA VAL A 280 -23.74 -4.84 9.28
C VAL A 280 -22.84 -4.21 10.31
N ASP A 281 -22.27 -5.02 11.20
CA ASP A 281 -21.42 -4.57 12.30
C ASP A 281 -20.16 -5.46 12.40
N PHE A 282 -19.00 -4.86 12.20
CA PHE A 282 -17.70 -5.50 12.37
C PHE A 282 -16.98 -4.92 13.58
N ALA A 283 -16.84 -5.72 14.64
CA ALA A 283 -15.97 -5.38 15.75
C ALA A 283 -14.49 -5.58 15.35
N PHE A 284 -13.63 -4.63 15.68
CA PHE A 284 -12.18 -4.73 15.46
C PHE A 284 -11.39 -4.08 16.61
N GLY A 285 -10.27 -4.68 16.97
CA GLY A 285 -9.31 -4.07 17.89
C GLY A 285 -8.40 -3.09 17.16
N CYS A 286 -8.30 -1.84 17.64
CA CYS A 286 -7.40 -0.85 17.07
C CYS A 286 -5.95 -1.16 17.47
N ARG A 287 -5.23 -1.86 16.61
CA ARG A 287 -3.80 -2.16 16.74
C ARG A 287 -2.93 -1.32 15.80
N LEU A 288 -3.42 -0.17 15.37
CA LEU A 288 -2.70 0.69 14.45
C LEU A 288 -1.92 1.74 15.23
N ASN A 289 -0.74 2.09 14.73
CA ASN A 289 0.03 3.21 15.26
C ASN A 289 -0.58 4.57 14.87
N PRO A 290 -0.12 5.68 15.45
CA PRO A 290 -0.68 7.00 15.17
C PRO A 290 -0.66 7.34 13.68
N GLY A 291 -1.79 7.81 13.16
CA GLY A 291 -1.92 8.04 11.72
C GLY A 291 -3.37 8.23 11.27
N VAL A 292 -3.55 8.47 9.97
CA VAL A 292 -4.86 8.57 9.34
C VAL A 292 -5.07 7.35 8.43
N TYR A 293 -6.28 6.81 8.48
CA TYR A 293 -6.66 5.56 7.81
C TYR A 293 -8.04 5.70 7.18
N PHE A 294 -8.32 4.80 6.24
CA PHE A 294 -9.58 4.72 5.52
C PHE A 294 -10.23 3.36 5.68
N LEU A 295 -11.56 3.36 5.58
CA LEU A 295 -12.41 2.17 5.57
C LEU A 295 -13.17 2.08 4.26
N ASN A 296 -13.25 0.86 3.74
CA ASN A 296 -14.10 0.49 2.63
C ASN A 296 -15.30 -0.32 3.13
N ALA A 297 -16.38 -0.32 2.35
CA ALA A 297 -17.53 -1.21 2.55
C ALA A 297 -17.86 -1.95 1.24
N GLY A 298 -18.22 -3.22 1.36
CA GLY A 298 -18.59 -4.04 0.21
C GLY A 298 -19.79 -4.93 0.52
N VAL A 299 -20.59 -5.16 -0.52
CA VAL A 299 -21.61 -6.22 -0.59
C VAL A 299 -21.27 -7.07 -1.80
N VAL A 300 -21.08 -8.37 -1.57
CA VAL A 300 -20.83 -9.38 -2.61
C VAL A 300 -22.04 -10.31 -2.66
N GLY A 301 -22.38 -10.78 -3.85
CA GLY A 301 -23.43 -11.77 -4.06
C GLY A 301 -23.42 -12.26 -5.51
N ASP A 302 -24.36 -13.14 -5.86
CA ASP A 302 -24.43 -13.64 -7.23
C ASP A 302 -25.20 -12.69 -8.15
N LEU A 303 -24.60 -12.41 -9.31
CA LEU A 303 -25.27 -11.76 -10.44
C LEU A 303 -25.03 -12.63 -11.69
N ASN A 304 -26.12 -13.02 -12.36
CA ASN A 304 -26.07 -13.87 -13.56
C ASN A 304 -25.29 -15.19 -13.37
N GLY A 305 -25.31 -15.76 -12.16
CA GLY A 305 -24.61 -17.01 -11.84
C GLY A 305 -23.12 -16.86 -11.56
N SER A 306 -22.61 -15.63 -11.46
CA SER A 306 -21.23 -15.34 -11.04
C SER A 306 -21.20 -14.47 -9.79
N GLU A 307 -20.27 -14.74 -8.88
CA GLU A 307 -20.05 -13.89 -7.71
C GLU A 307 -19.47 -12.54 -8.14
N THR A 308 -20.09 -11.44 -7.69
CA THR A 308 -19.64 -10.07 -7.96
C THR A 308 -19.96 -9.13 -6.81
N TYR A 309 -19.45 -7.90 -6.86
CA TYR A 309 -19.87 -6.83 -5.97
C TYR A 309 -21.26 -6.32 -6.37
N LEU A 310 -22.24 -6.45 -5.48
CA LEU A 310 -23.55 -5.81 -5.63
C LEU A 310 -23.49 -4.32 -5.31
N HIS A 311 -22.57 -3.92 -4.42
CA HIS A 311 -22.22 -2.52 -4.19
C HIS A 311 -20.87 -2.42 -3.49
N ARG A 312 -20.07 -1.42 -3.86
CA ARG A 312 -18.72 -1.25 -3.32
C ARG A 312 -18.42 0.22 -3.13
N LEU A 313 -17.99 0.59 -1.92
CA LEU A 313 -17.58 1.94 -1.58
C LEU A 313 -16.15 1.91 -1.05
N ILE A 314 -15.30 2.74 -1.64
CA ILE A 314 -13.89 2.90 -1.29
C ILE A 314 -13.71 4.25 -0.62
N ASP A 315 -12.88 4.32 0.42
CA ASP A 315 -12.66 5.53 1.22
C ASP A 315 -13.96 6.11 1.75
N VAL A 316 -14.84 5.25 2.26
CA VAL A 316 -16.18 5.66 2.66
C VAL A 316 -16.23 6.20 4.10
N ALA A 317 -15.28 5.79 4.93
CA ALA A 317 -15.04 6.41 6.22
C ALA A 317 -13.54 6.68 6.41
N MET A 318 -13.22 7.76 7.12
CA MET A 318 -11.87 8.17 7.49
C MET A 318 -11.77 8.22 9.00
N PHE A 319 -10.65 7.77 9.56
CA PHE A 319 -10.39 7.89 10.98
C PHE A 319 -8.90 8.16 11.28
N ARG A 320 -8.63 8.71 12.45
CA ARG A 320 -7.30 9.00 12.96
C ARG A 320 -7.06 8.16 14.21
N VAL A 321 -5.86 7.62 14.35
CA VAL A 321 -5.37 7.07 15.62
C VAL A 321 -4.50 8.12 16.30
N ASN A 322 -4.84 8.41 17.56
CA ASN A 322 -4.19 9.45 18.35
C ASN A 322 -2.76 9.07 18.73
N SER A 323 -1.90 10.08 18.95
CA SER A 323 -0.49 9.88 19.30
C SER A 323 -0.32 9.60 20.79
N GLU A 324 0.35 8.51 21.15
CA GLU A 324 0.75 8.22 22.53
C GLU A 324 2.23 8.55 22.73
N LEU A 325 2.59 9.11 23.90
CA LEU A 325 3.97 9.56 24.20
C LEU A 325 4.97 8.42 24.39
N ALA A 326 4.52 7.17 24.55
CA ALA A 326 5.36 6.02 24.86
C ALA A 326 5.00 4.78 24.03
N THR A 327 5.41 4.73 22.76
CA THR A 327 5.17 3.58 21.88
C THR A 327 6.49 2.91 21.48
N LEU A 328 6.52 1.57 21.51
CA LEU A 328 7.67 0.76 21.05
C LEU A 328 7.48 0.29 19.60
N GLY A 329 6.27 0.40 19.05
CA GLY A 329 5.93 -0.07 17.71
C GLY A 329 6.52 0.85 16.64
N THR A 330 7.28 0.28 15.71
CA THR A 330 7.96 1.02 14.62
C THR A 330 7.21 0.99 13.30
N GLY A 331 6.20 0.12 13.15
CA GLY A 331 5.43 -0.09 11.92
C GLY A 331 4.03 0.55 11.94
N ILE A 332 3.23 0.27 10.91
CA ILE A 332 1.83 0.74 10.83
C ILE A 332 0.94 -0.01 11.82
N VAL A 333 1.20 -1.32 11.99
CA VAL A 333 0.51 -2.19 12.94
C VAL A 333 1.40 -2.40 14.15
N ASP A 334 0.84 -2.24 15.33
CA ASP A 334 1.44 -2.59 16.61
C ASP A 334 1.04 -4.02 17.00
N PHE A 335 2.00 -4.93 16.89
CA PHE A 335 1.85 -6.32 17.32
C PHE A 335 1.99 -6.51 18.83
N ASN A 336 2.11 -5.42 19.61
CA ASN A 336 2.31 -5.42 21.06
C ASN A 336 3.60 -6.16 21.46
N CYS A 337 4.69 -5.83 20.77
CA CYS A 337 5.99 -6.44 21.01
C CYS A 337 6.54 -6.01 22.38
N VAL A 338 6.95 -6.99 23.21
CA VAL A 338 7.58 -6.75 24.51
C VAL A 338 9.03 -7.23 24.45
N PRO A 339 10.02 -6.31 24.42
CA PRO A 339 11.42 -6.72 24.38
C PRO A 339 11.85 -7.28 25.75
N LYS A 340 12.69 -8.31 25.71
CA LYS A 340 13.46 -8.79 26.87
C LYS A 340 14.94 -8.60 26.57
N ILE A 341 15.63 -7.83 27.41
CA ILE A 341 17.05 -7.52 27.25
C ILE A 341 17.76 -8.08 28.47
N GLU A 342 18.73 -8.96 28.24
CA GLU A 342 19.56 -9.57 29.28
C GLU A 342 21.03 -9.24 28.99
N ASN A 343 21.76 -8.85 30.04
CA ASN A 343 23.20 -8.63 29.94
C ASN A 343 23.95 -9.93 30.26
N VAL A 344 24.60 -10.51 29.25
CA VAL A 344 25.32 -11.79 29.34
C VAL A 344 26.84 -11.63 29.55
N SER A 345 27.33 -10.46 29.97
CA SER A 345 28.77 -10.17 30.05
C SER A 345 29.55 -10.89 31.17
N HIS A 346 28.98 -11.90 31.86
CA HIS A 346 29.62 -12.58 33.01
C HIS A 346 29.53 -14.12 33.07
N GLU A 347 29.26 -14.83 31.97
CA GLU A 347 29.25 -16.31 31.96
C GLU A 347 30.57 -16.99 31.51
N CYS A 348 31.72 -16.34 31.70
CA CYS A 348 33.03 -16.99 31.57
C CYS A 348 33.77 -16.97 32.91
N ILE A 349 33.53 -17.98 33.76
CA ILE A 349 34.51 -18.48 34.75
C ILE A 349 34.47 -20.01 34.72
#